data_AF-A0A523TM80-F1
#
_entry.id   AF-A0A523TM80-F1
#
_cell.length_a   1.000
_cell.length_b   1.000
_cell.length_c   1.000
_cell.angle_alpha   90.00
_cell.angle_beta   90.00
_cell.angle_gamma   90.00
#
_symmetry.space_group_name_H-M   'P 1'
#
loop_
_entity.id
_entity.type
_entity.pdbx_description
1 polymer ?
#
loop_
_entity_poly.entity_id
_entity_poly.type
_entity_poly.pdbx_seq_one_letter_code
_entity_poly.pdbx_strand_id
1 'polypeptide(L)' 'MDKLRQRILSEGKNLGGGILKVDGFINHQVDPVLMEACGQELA' A
#
# COMPACT_ATOMS: atom_id res chain seq x y z
N MET A 1 -4.49 8.94 2.18
CA MET A 1 -3.20 9.11 1.51
C MET A 1 -2.05 8.98 2.49
N ASP A 2 -2.10 9.61 3.67
CA ASP A 2 -1.02 9.47 4.66
C ASP A 2 -0.85 8.03 5.17
N LYS A 3 -1.94 7.30 5.44
CA LYS A 3 -1.90 5.88 5.82
C LYS A 3 -1.21 5.00 4.78
N LEU A 4 -1.56 5.18 3.50
CA LEU A 4 -0.95 4.46 2.39
C LEU A 4 0.55 4.76 2.28
N ARG A 5 0.93 6.03 2.36
CA ARG A 5 2.35 6.44 2.35
C ARG A 5 3.13 5.80 3.49
N GLN A 6 2.59 5.82 4.71
CA GLN A 6 3.23 5.19 5.86
C GLN A 6 3.41 3.68 5.66
N ARG A 7 2.40 2.98 5.11
CA ARG A 7 2.49 1.55 4.80
C ARG A 7 3.56 1.25 3.76
N ILE A 8 3.64 2.06 2.71
CA ILE A 8 4.71 1.96 1.69
C ILE A 8 6.09 2.15 2.32
N LEU A 9 6.26 3.14 3.20
CA LEU A 9 7.55 3.40 3.87
C LEU A 9 7.94 2.28 4.85
N SER A 10 6.97 1.67 5.52
CA SER A 10 7.21 0.64 6.54
C SER A 10 7.39 -0.77 5.96
N GLU A 11 6.65 -1.11 4.90
CA GLU A 11 6.52 -2.50 4.44
C GLU A 11 6.78 -2.68 2.94
N GLY A 12 6.85 -1.58 2.19
CA GLY A 12 7.22 -1.60 0.78
C GLY A 12 8.66 -2.07 0.59
N LYS A 13 8.89 -2.92 -0.42
CA LYS A 13 10.23 -3.37 -0.80
C LYS A 13 10.59 -2.85 -2.18
N ASN A 14 11.64 -2.04 -2.28
CA ASN A 14 12.20 -1.63 -3.56
C ASN A 14 12.97 -2.82 -4.19
N LEU A 15 12.53 -3.30 -5.34
CA LEU A 15 13.18 -4.41 -6.07
C LEU A 15 14.21 -3.93 -7.10
N GLY A 16 14.41 -2.61 -7.21
CA GLY A 16 15.21 -2.01 -8.28
C GLY A 16 14.40 -1.80 -9.57
N GLY A 17 15.01 -1.15 -10.56
CA GLY A 17 14.38 -0.92 -11.87
C GLY A 17 13.09 -0.08 -11.82
N GLY A 18 12.88 0.70 -10.76
CA GLY A 18 11.64 1.47 -10.54
C GLY A 18 10.47 0.65 -9.99
N ILE A 19 10.71 -0.59 -9.54
CA ILE A 19 9.65 -1.48 -9.04
C ILE A 19 9.56 -1.42 -7.51
N LEU A 20 8.37 -1.09 -7.02
CA LEU A 20 8.00 -1.15 -5.61
C LEU A 20 7.07 -2.36 -5.38
N LYS A 21 7.52 -3.32 -4.57
CA LYS A 21 6.74 -4.48 -4.15
C LYS A 21 5.94 -4.15 -2.89
N VAL A 22 4.61 -4.36 -2.96
CA VAL A 22 3.63 -4.08 -1.89
C VAL A 22 2.68 -5.26 -1.65
N ASP A 23 3.17 -6.48 -1.88
CA ASP A 23 2.38 -7.71 -1.84
C ASP A 23 1.74 -8.01 -0.49
N GLY A 24 2.24 -7.45 0.61
CA GLY A 24 1.71 -7.70 1.96
C GLY A 24 0.41 -6.96 2.28
N PHE A 25 0.02 -5.96 1.48
CA PHE A 25 -1.13 -5.11 1.82
C PHE A 25 -1.95 -4.57 0.64
N ILE A 26 -1.48 -4.69 -0.62
CA ILE A 26 -2.25 -4.33 -1.82
C ILE A 26 -2.41 -5.48 -2.81
N ASN A 27 -1.30 -6.09 -3.27
CA ASN A 27 -1.35 -6.99 -4.43
C ASN A 27 -1.77 -8.42 -4.05
N HIS A 28 -0.85 -9.23 -3.50
CA HIS A 28 -1.11 -10.64 -3.21
C HIS A 28 -1.96 -10.81 -1.93
N GLN A 29 -1.68 -9.99 -0.92
CA GLN A 29 -2.51 -9.82 0.26
C GLN A 29 -3.10 -8.42 0.20
N VAL A 30 -4.36 -8.32 0.62
CA VAL A 30 -5.09 -7.06 0.69
C VAL A 30 -5.35 -6.75 2.15
N ASP A 31 -4.94 -5.58 2.60
CA ASP A 31 -5.31 -5.06 3.92
C ASP A 31 -6.67 -4.35 3.81
N PRO A 32 -7.77 -4.94 4.31
CA PRO A 32 -9.11 -4.39 4.13
C PRO A 32 -9.29 -3.03 4.82
N VAL A 33 -8.61 -2.80 5.96
CA VAL A 33 -8.69 -1.53 6.69
C VAL A 33 -7.98 -0.42 5.92
N LEU A 34 -6.85 -0.75 5.30
CA LEU A 34 -6.15 0.19 4.43
C LEU A 34 -6.99 0.54 3.19
N MET A 35 -7.59 -0.47 2.55
CA MET A 35 -8.39 -0.26 1.34
C MET A 35 -9.66 0.54 1.60
N GLU A 36 -10.34 0.31 2.73
CA GLU A 36 -11.50 1.10 3.13
C GLU A 36 -11.13 2.58 3.32
N ALA A 37 -10.02 2.86 4.04
CA ALA A 37 -9.54 4.22 4.23
C ALA A 37 -9.16 4.90 2.91
N CYS A 38 -8.56 4.17 1.96
CA CYS A 38 -8.29 4.68 0.61
C CYS A 38 -9.59 4.97 -0.15
N GLY A 39 -10.59 4.10 -0.07
CA GLY A 39 -11.89 4.29 -0.71
C GLY A 39 -12.63 5.52 -0.21
N GLN A 40 -12.63 5.74 1.11
CA GLN A 40 -13.23 6.93 1.74
C GLN A 40 -12.61 8.24 1.27
N GLU A 41 -11.31 8.25 0.93
CA GLU A 41 -10.64 9.44 0.39
C GLU A 41 -10.87 9.67 -1.11
N LEU A 42 -11.33 8.65 -1.85
CA LEU A 42 -11.57 8.72 -3.30
C LEU A 42 -13.03 8.99 -3.68
N ALA A 43 -13.96 8.83 -2.74
CA ALA A 43 -15.39 9.09 -2.92
C ALA A 43 -15.71 10.59 -2.84
#